data_AF-A0A2G9C454-F1
#
_entry.id   AF-A0A2G9C454-F1
#
_cell.length_a   1.000
_cell.length_b   1.000
_cell.length_c   1.000
_cell.angle_alpha   90.00
_cell.angle_beta   90.00
_cell.angle_gamma   90.00
#
_symmetry.space_group_name_H-M   'P 1'
#
loop_
_entity.id
_entity.type
_entity.pdbx_description
1 polymer ?
#
loop_
_entity_poly.entity_id
_entity_poly.type
_entity_poly.pdbx_seq_one_letter_code
_entity_poly.pdbx_strand_id
1 'polypeptide(L)' 'LALDAGEGILYRLHLDLASLSIAEFYADGGSAVRLVNQTAYL' A
#
# COMPACT_ATOMS: atom_id res chain seq x y z
N LEU A 1 8.45 1.09 8.77
CA LEU A 1 7.51 0.42 7.84
C LEU A 1 6.81 1.47 7.00
N ALA A 2 6.43 1.16 5.76
CA ALA A 2 6.07 2.14 4.72
C ALA A 2 4.92 3.12 5.05
N LEU A 3 4.04 2.77 6.00
CA LEU A 3 2.94 3.62 6.49
C LEU A 3 3.01 3.89 7.99
N ASP A 4 4.00 3.31 8.68
CA ASP A 4 4.06 3.24 10.15
C ASP A 4 2.71 2.92 10.82
N ALA A 5 1.90 2.09 10.14
CA ALA A 5 0.54 1.78 10.52
C ALA A 5 0.48 0.43 11.23
N GLY A 6 -0.29 0.37 12.32
CA GLY A 6 -0.57 -0.88 13.03
C GLY A 6 -1.48 -1.82 12.24
N GLU A 7 -1.55 -3.08 12.70
CA GLU A 7 -2.29 -4.18 12.04
C GLU A 7 -3.78 -3.85 11.77
N GLY A 8 -4.36 -2.95 12.56
CA GLY A 8 -5.73 -2.47 12.39
C GLY A 8 -6.04 -1.89 11.01
N ILE A 9 -5.03 -1.45 10.24
CA ILE A 9 -5.23 -0.95 8.87
C ILE A 9 -5.69 -2.05 7.91
N LEU A 10 -5.29 -3.30 8.14
CA LEU A 10 -5.66 -4.45 7.31
C LEU A 10 -7.17 -4.71 7.30
N TYR A 11 -7.87 -4.30 8.37
CA TYR A 11 -9.31 -4.48 8.52
C TYR A 11 -10.12 -3.25 8.10
N ARG A 12 -9.46 -2.14 7.76
CA ARG A 12 -10.12 -0.87 7.40
C ARG A 12 -9.90 -0.49 5.94
N LEU A 13 -8.91 -1.09 5.28
CA LEU A 13 -8.64 -0.86 3.87
C LEU A 13 -9.61 -1.69 3.02
N HIS A 14 -10.50 -1.03 2.28
CA HIS A 14 -11.24 -1.68 1.21
C HIS A 14 -10.37 -1.70 -0.05
N LEU A 15 -10.11 -2.90 -0.57
CA LEU A 15 -9.40 -3.09 -1.83
C LEU A 15 -10.38 -3.54 -2.90
N ASP A 16 -10.43 -2.78 -3.97
CA ASP A 16 -11.18 -3.12 -5.16
C ASP A 16 -10.49 -4.27 -5.89
N LEU A 17 -11.30 -5.10 -6.55
CA LEU A 17 -10.79 -6.19 -7.38
C LEU A 17 -9.97 -5.62 -8.53
N ALA A 18 -8.84 -6.27 -8.83
CA ALA A 18 -7.89 -5.80 -9.82
C ALA A 18 -7.38 -4.37 -9.54
N SER A 19 -7.33 -3.92 -8.28
CA SER A 19 -6.63 -2.67 -7.96
C SER A 19 -5.11 -2.86 -8.00
N LEU A 20 -4.39 -1.78 -8.32
CA LEU A 20 -2.93 -1.70 -8.24
C LEU A 20 -2.51 -1.01 -6.92
N SER A 21 -1.58 -1.61 -6.20
CA SER A 21 -0.94 -1.02 -5.01
C SER A 21 0.58 -1.19 -5.10
N ILE A 22 1.34 -0.16 -4.72
CA ILE A 22 2.80 -0.13 -4.86
C ILE A 22 3.44 0.25 -3.54
N ALA A 23 4.31 -0.62 -3.03
CA ALA A 23 5.23 -0.35 -1.95
C ALA A 23 6.67 -0.47 -2.45
N GLU A 24 7.50 0.49 -2.09
CA GLU A 24 8.93 0.51 -2.37
C GLU A 24 9.72 0.20 -1.10
N PHE A 25 10.80 -0.55 -1.27
CA PHE A 25 11.72 -0.94 -0.20
C PHE A 25 13.13 -0.53 -0.62
N TYR A 26 13.81 0.19 0.24
CA TYR A 26 15.13 0.74 -0.02
C TYR A 26 16.19 -0.05 0.74
N ALA A 27 17.44 -0.05 0.24
CA ALA A 27 18.53 -0.84 0.80
C ALA A 27 18.95 -0.41 2.21
N ASP A 28 18.61 0.82 2.62
CA ASP A 28 18.80 1.36 3.97
C ASP A 28 17.74 0.88 4.98
N GLY A 29 16.82 0.00 4.57
CA GLY A 29 15.71 -0.47 5.38
C GLY A 29 14.50 0.47 5.38
N GLY A 30 14.58 1.60 4.67
CA GLY A 30 13.46 2.48 4.41
C GLY A 30 12.38 1.80 3.56
N SER A 31 11.14 2.26 3.69
CA SER A 31 10.05 1.84 2.80
C SER A 31 9.04 2.95 2.64
N ALA A 32 8.37 2.98 1.49
CA ALA A 32 7.36 3.99 1.15
C ALA A 32 6.20 3.36 0.37
N VAL A 33 4.97 3.81 0.64
CA VAL A 33 3.80 3.44 -0.15
C VAL A 33 3.52 4.54 -1.17
N ARG A 34 3.50 4.18 -2.46
CA ARG A 34 3.29 5.14 -3.56
C ARG A 34 1.87 5.15 -4.10
N LEU A 35 1.22 3.98 -4.10
CA LEU A 35 -0.16 3.81 -4.57
C LEU A 35 -0.85 2.79 -3.68
N VAL A 36 -2.12 3.03 -3.40
CA VAL A 36 -3.01 2.08 -2.73
C VAL A 36 -4.33 2.09 -3.48
N ASN A 37 -4.84 0.90 -3.79
CA ASN A 37 -6.16 0.71 -4.36
C ASN A 37 -6.45 1.50 -5.66
N GLN A 38 -5.48 1.60 -6.58
CA GLN A 38 -5.65 2.35 -7.82
C GLN A 38 -6.34 1.51 -8.90
N THR A 39 -7.48 1.98 -9.41
CA THR A 39 -8.28 1.30 -10.46
C THR A 39 -8.47 2.12 -11.73
N ALA A 40 -8.00 3.37 -11.77
CA ALA A 40 -8.12 4.28 -12.92
C ALA A 40 -7.51 3.79 -14.26
N TYR A 41 -6.91 2.60 -14.29
CA TYR A 41 -6.38 1.98 -15.50
C TYR A 41 -7.38 1.02 -16.18
N LEU A 42 -8.49 0.71 -15.50
CA LEU A 42 -9.63 -0.05 -16.01
C LEU A 42 -10.58 0.87 -16.78
#